data_AF-A0A1V9YWT7-F1
#
_entry.id   AF-A0A1V9YWT7-F1
#
_cell.length_a   1.000
_cell.length_b   1.000
_cell.length_c   1.000
_cell.angle_alpha   90.00
_cell.angle_beta   90.00
_cell.angle_gamma   90.00
#
_symmetry.space_group_name_H-M   'P 1'
#
loop_
_entity.id
_entity.type
_entity.pdbx_description
1 polymer ?
#
loop_
_entity_poly.entity_id
_entity_poly.type
_entity_poly.pdbx_seq_one_letter_code
_entity_poly.pdbx_strand_id
1 'polypeptide(L)'
;MEAIAVQHQIRENAAYLQDYYSDMKLWEKSMAKKELSLKSNTKKAPPVRVRNTVAVNVRGSEDSVSIQHPINAILTPSHESKAAPASHVYDKGYTKWDTFDVEAALKEVDEPSVKKTVEQPVVDTPPKKKVVTKNAPTIPRVSREVLEKENGNAHFKAGEYAAAVKCYTRSLGYNPRNAIVLSNRAMAHLKLKEYLKAEQDTTLAIQIDANHVKSYSRRATARNALGKHHLALLDLEAALALEPQNKTIHAQVKSTRETLKLSIKRAPLQSIPVTIIHPPVNPIQEADASPIAHVSLKPQEQEKPKRIIPKIQVKIPSKAPTTSYEFNRVWKSFKHTNDTLSLRHEYLTLLHLDTLPKLFKDSIESDLLLEIVQALELSLSMQSQAEFAITFLQKLATLPRFDMVLRFLSKDEKAQVSTLINQALHLMQQETHSIKEFEAMVVQVYTYDLFEGRTLHVSLFQNVKNAPDLLKRLLAQEIDFALINADKVGSLFPLHVAASRTLLCSQTNSLTTNTLHSELVFNLSGSRNVTDSLRRFGIAQDTTSLLVCAFDANAAKIAEMQSLVDGTLVDLNIIESKDHLSPEKLQQLKKHYKISDIELSITSLSDAIVSRIATKSVNK
;
A
#
# COMPACT_ATOMS: atom_id res chain seq x y z
N MET A 1 -2.31 52.12 -28.90
CA MET A 1 -2.32 50.97 -27.97
C MET A 1 -2.12 49.65 -28.71
N GLU A 2 -2.76 49.42 -29.86
CA GLU A 2 -2.59 48.18 -30.65
C GLU A 2 -1.20 47.98 -31.26
N ALA A 3 -0.54 49.03 -31.78
CA ALA A 3 0.79 48.89 -32.38
C ALA A 3 1.86 48.38 -31.40
N ILE A 4 1.75 48.74 -30.12
CA ILE A 4 2.65 48.28 -29.06
C ILE A 4 2.37 46.81 -28.70
N ALA A 5 1.10 46.40 -28.71
CA ALA A 5 0.69 45.01 -28.50
C ALA A 5 1.17 44.10 -29.65
N VAL A 6 1.07 44.57 -30.89
CA VAL A 6 1.59 43.84 -32.07
C VAL A 6 3.12 43.74 -32.01
N GLN A 7 3.82 44.81 -31.62
CA GLN A 7 5.28 44.79 -31.46
C GLN A 7 5.73 43.87 -30.33
N HIS A 8 4.94 43.76 -29.25
CA HIS A 8 5.15 42.80 -28.16
C HIS A 8 4.97 41.36 -28.65
N GLN A 9 3.87 41.10 -29.36
CA GLN A 9 3.58 39.79 -29.92
C GLN A 9 4.67 39.33 -30.91
N ILE A 10 5.18 40.24 -31.75
CA ILE A 10 6.28 39.92 -32.69
C ILE A 10 7.57 39.57 -31.93
N ARG A 11 7.87 40.27 -30.82
CA ARG A 11 9.01 39.94 -29.96
C ARG A 11 8.85 38.60 -29.26
N GLU A 12 7.66 38.29 -28.76
CA GLU A 12 7.36 37.00 -28.12
C GLU A 12 7.46 35.85 -29.12
N ASN A 13 6.94 36.03 -30.33
CA ASN A 13 7.03 35.03 -31.39
C ASN A 13 8.48 34.81 -31.84
N ALA A 14 9.29 35.88 -31.91
CA ALA A 14 10.71 35.77 -32.25
C ALA A 14 11.52 35.08 -31.16
N ALA A 15 11.23 35.37 -29.88
CA ALA A 15 11.87 34.70 -28.74
C ALA A 15 11.52 33.21 -28.71
N TYR A 16 10.25 32.86 -28.93
CA TYR A 16 9.78 31.49 -29.01
C TYR A 16 10.48 30.68 -30.12
N LEU A 17 10.67 31.30 -31.30
CA LEU A 17 11.40 30.67 -32.40
C LEU A 17 12.87 30.42 -32.05
N GLN A 18 13.53 31.35 -31.37
CA GLN A 18 14.92 31.18 -30.95
C GLN A 18 15.08 30.06 -29.92
N ASP A 19 14.18 29.99 -28.93
CA ASP A 19 14.17 28.91 -27.93
C ASP A 19 13.97 27.56 -28.62
N TYR A 20 13.02 27.46 -29.55
CA TYR A 20 12.77 26.25 -30.34
C TYR A 20 14.00 25.78 -31.13
N TYR A 21 14.70 26.69 -31.81
CA TYR A 21 15.92 26.33 -32.54
C TYR A 21 17.07 25.93 -31.61
N SER A 22 17.13 26.49 -30.41
CA SER A 22 18.15 26.14 -29.41
C SER A 22 17.92 24.74 -28.85
N ASP A 23 16.66 24.40 -28.54
CA ASP A 23 16.25 23.07 -28.08
C ASP A 23 16.48 22.01 -29.16
N MET A 24 16.20 22.33 -30.42
CA MET A 24 16.51 21.44 -31.55
C MET A 24 18.01 21.15 -31.67
N LYS A 25 18.87 22.15 -31.51
CA LYS A 25 20.34 21.94 -31.53
C LYS A 25 20.84 21.14 -30.33
N LEU A 26 20.23 21.31 -29.16
CA LEU A 26 20.57 20.53 -27.97
C LEU A 26 20.11 19.08 -28.13
N TRP A 27 18.93 18.87 -28.69
CA TRP A 27 18.41 17.56 -29.03
C TRP A 27 19.28 16.85 -30.07
N GLU A 28 19.70 17.54 -31.13
CA GLU A 28 20.60 17.01 -32.15
C GLU A 28 21.93 16.53 -31.55
N LYS A 29 22.56 17.32 -30.67
CA LYS A 29 23.78 16.93 -29.95
C LYS A 29 23.56 15.73 -29.03
N SER A 30 22.40 15.65 -28.38
CA SER A 30 22.02 14.52 -27.52
C SER A 30 21.85 13.23 -28.33
N MET A 31 21.18 13.32 -29.49
CA MET A 31 21.00 12.19 -30.40
C MET A 31 22.33 11.73 -30.99
N ALA A 32 23.19 12.65 -31.44
CA ALA A 32 24.52 12.31 -31.93
C ALA A 32 25.37 11.58 -30.86
N LYS A 33 25.30 12.04 -29.60
CA LYS A 33 25.98 11.37 -28.47
C LYS A 33 25.40 9.97 -28.19
N LYS A 34 24.09 9.81 -28.32
CA LYS A 34 23.39 8.53 -28.13
C LYS A 34 23.70 7.55 -29.26
N GLU A 35 23.79 8.04 -30.50
CA GLU A 35 24.17 7.26 -31.66
C GLU A 35 25.64 6.81 -31.59
N LEU A 36 26.55 7.69 -31.15
CA LEU A 36 27.95 7.35 -30.87
C LEU A 36 28.07 6.28 -29.77
N SER A 37 27.27 6.40 -28.71
CA SER A 37 27.22 5.41 -27.62
C SER A 37 26.74 4.04 -28.14
N LEU A 38 25.70 4.01 -28.97
CA LEU A 38 25.16 2.78 -29.56
C LEU A 38 26.15 2.14 -30.56
N LYS A 39 26.84 2.94 -31.38
CA LYS A 39 27.90 2.46 -32.28
C LYS A 39 29.10 1.89 -31.51
N SER A 40 29.45 2.50 -30.37
CA SER A 40 30.55 2.03 -29.50
C SER A 40 30.22 0.75 -28.72
N ASN A 41 28.94 0.42 -28.55
CA ASN A 41 28.49 -0.73 -27.76
C ASN A 41 28.23 -2.00 -28.61
N THR A 42 28.83 -2.09 -29.79
CA THR A 42 28.81 -3.32 -30.61
C THR A 42 29.84 -4.34 -30.11
N LYS A 43 29.68 -4.81 -28.85
CA LYS A 43 30.30 -6.06 -28.39
C LYS A 43 29.25 -7.18 -28.44
N LYS A 44 29.60 -8.22 -29.21
CA LYS A 44 28.85 -9.45 -29.51
C LYS A 44 27.98 -9.92 -28.34
N ALA A 45 26.70 -10.14 -28.60
CA ALA A 45 25.78 -10.81 -27.69
C ALA A 45 26.28 -12.25 -27.39
N PRO A 46 26.17 -12.75 -26.15
CA PRO A 46 26.48 -14.14 -25.83
C PRO A 46 25.39 -15.06 -26.40
N PRO A 47 25.73 -16.30 -26.82
CA PRO A 47 24.75 -17.20 -27.41
C PRO A 47 23.75 -17.66 -26.35
N VAL A 48 22.50 -17.83 -26.80
CA VAL A 48 21.37 -18.32 -26.02
C VAL A 48 21.71 -19.68 -25.41
N ARG A 49 21.69 -19.77 -24.08
CA ARG A 49 21.89 -21.01 -23.34
C ARG A 49 20.59 -21.84 -23.46
N VAL A 50 20.59 -22.81 -24.37
CA VAL A 50 19.55 -23.83 -24.47
C VAL A 50 19.55 -24.61 -23.14
N ARG A 51 18.42 -24.63 -22.44
CA ARG A 51 18.25 -25.48 -21.25
C ARG A 51 18.24 -26.94 -21.73
N ASN A 52 19.23 -27.72 -21.30
CA ASN A 52 19.16 -29.18 -21.44
C ASN A 52 17.97 -29.68 -20.63
N THR A 53 17.09 -30.41 -21.31
CA THR A 53 16.02 -31.20 -20.70
C THR A 53 16.65 -32.28 -19.82
N VAL A 54 16.14 -32.41 -18.59
CA VAL A 54 16.51 -33.50 -17.68
C VAL A 54 15.80 -34.76 -18.18
N ALA A 55 16.56 -35.71 -18.72
CA ALA A 55 16.07 -37.06 -18.98
C ALA A 55 15.95 -37.80 -17.64
N VAL A 56 14.73 -38.21 -17.31
CA VAL A 56 14.45 -39.14 -16.21
C VAL A 56 14.71 -40.55 -16.75
N ASN A 57 15.71 -41.24 -16.22
CA ASN A 57 15.96 -42.64 -16.59
C ASN A 57 14.99 -43.57 -15.84
N VAL A 58 14.16 -44.29 -16.59
CA VAL A 58 13.42 -45.46 -16.12
C VAL A 58 14.34 -46.67 -16.15
N ARG A 59 14.23 -47.50 -15.10
CA ARG A 59 15.08 -48.64 -14.80
C ARG A 59 14.68 -49.84 -15.68
N GLY A 60 15.64 -50.40 -16.41
CA GLY A 60 15.55 -51.73 -17.02
C GLY A 60 15.41 -51.75 -18.54
N SER A 61 16.54 -51.91 -19.24
CA SER A 61 16.67 -52.82 -20.40
C SER A 61 18.13 -52.81 -20.82
N GLU A 62 18.70 -54.01 -20.88
CA GLU A 62 19.99 -54.32 -21.47
C GLU A 62 19.90 -54.10 -22.99
N ASP A 63 20.88 -53.38 -23.55
CA ASP A 63 21.42 -53.51 -24.92
C ASP A 63 22.05 -52.19 -25.37
N SER A 64 23.34 -52.05 -25.07
CA SER A 64 24.20 -50.98 -25.59
C SER A 64 24.73 -51.34 -26.97
N VAL A 65 24.24 -50.69 -28.03
CA VAL A 65 24.91 -50.71 -29.34
C VAL A 65 25.64 -49.39 -29.53
N SER A 66 26.97 -49.46 -29.47
CA SER A 66 27.90 -48.41 -29.88
C SER A 66 28.24 -48.54 -31.36
N ILE A 67 28.08 -47.47 -32.15
CA ILE A 67 28.81 -47.29 -33.41
C ILE A 67 29.42 -45.89 -33.42
N GLN A 68 30.73 -45.84 -33.64
CA GLN A 68 31.61 -44.68 -33.60
C GLN A 68 31.85 -44.08 -35.01
N HIS A 69 31.84 -42.73 -35.10
CA HIS A 69 32.85 -41.84 -35.71
C HIS A 69 32.88 -41.79 -37.28
N PRO A 70 33.58 -40.84 -38.00
CA PRO A 70 34.83 -40.13 -37.62
C PRO A 70 35.03 -38.69 -38.22
N ILE A 71 35.97 -37.84 -37.76
CA ILE A 71 37.35 -37.52 -38.27
C ILE A 71 37.52 -36.00 -37.97
N ASN A 72 38.58 -35.38 -37.40
CA ASN A 72 40.04 -35.55 -37.32
C ASN A 72 40.48 -35.26 -35.85
N ALA A 73 41.24 -36.06 -35.10
CA ALA A 73 42.59 -36.64 -35.30
C ALA A 73 43.63 -35.55 -35.61
N ILE A 74 44.47 -35.15 -34.64
CA ILE A 74 45.87 -35.61 -34.44
C ILE A 74 46.46 -34.64 -33.37
N LEU A 75 47.30 -34.97 -32.39
CA LEU A 75 47.85 -36.19 -31.80
C LEU A 75 48.50 -35.76 -30.46
N THR A 76 48.18 -36.49 -29.39
CA THR A 76 49.04 -36.93 -28.26
C THR A 76 49.70 -35.95 -27.26
N PRO A 77 49.95 -36.44 -26.02
CA PRO A 77 49.77 -35.67 -24.80
C PRO A 77 50.97 -35.69 -23.81
N SER A 78 50.84 -34.83 -22.80
CA SER A 78 51.26 -34.97 -21.39
C SER A 78 52.57 -35.67 -21.02
N HIS A 79 53.43 -34.92 -20.34
CA HIS A 79 53.88 -35.35 -19.01
C HIS A 79 53.69 -34.21 -17.99
N GLU A 80 52.80 -34.47 -17.03
CA GLU A 80 52.64 -33.71 -15.79
C GLU A 80 53.79 -34.00 -14.81
N SER A 81 54.11 -33.02 -13.96
CA SER A 81 54.34 -33.28 -12.54
C SER A 81 53.78 -32.14 -11.67
N LYS A 82 52.55 -32.40 -11.23
CA LYS A 82 51.83 -32.05 -9.99
C LYS A 82 52.43 -30.98 -9.05
N ALA A 83 51.68 -29.89 -8.89
CA ALA A 83 51.55 -29.13 -7.65
C ALA A 83 50.06 -29.05 -7.25
N ALA A 84 49.78 -29.23 -5.95
CA ALA A 84 48.45 -29.44 -5.37
C ALA A 84 47.47 -28.24 -5.50
N PRO A 85 46.14 -28.48 -5.56
CA PRO A 85 45.16 -27.40 -5.49
C PRO A 85 44.80 -27.03 -4.04
N ALA A 86 44.54 -25.74 -3.86
CA ALA A 86 44.28 -25.07 -2.61
C ALA A 86 43.00 -25.54 -1.88
N SER A 87 43.09 -25.41 -0.56
CA SER A 87 42.11 -25.69 0.50
C SER A 87 40.69 -25.18 0.22
N HIS A 88 39.72 -26.06 0.45
CA HIS A 88 38.28 -25.85 0.38
C HIS A 88 37.77 -24.94 1.53
N VAL A 89 36.77 -24.13 1.26
CA VAL A 89 36.26 -22.99 2.08
C VAL A 89 35.48 -23.41 3.35
N TYR A 90 35.58 -24.67 3.81
CA TYR A 90 34.86 -25.15 4.99
C TYR A 90 35.72 -25.30 6.27
N ASP A 91 36.98 -24.89 6.24
CA ASP A 91 37.95 -25.21 7.31
C ASP A 91 38.25 -24.09 8.34
N LYS A 92 37.39 -23.06 8.42
CA LYS A 92 37.62 -21.90 9.32
C LYS A 92 36.86 -21.93 10.66
N GLY A 93 36.58 -23.13 11.19
CA GLY A 93 35.89 -23.24 12.49
C GLY A 93 36.10 -24.55 13.27
N TYR A 94 36.61 -25.61 12.64
CA TYR A 94 36.76 -26.92 13.28
C TYR A 94 38.14 -27.16 13.92
N THR A 95 39.20 -26.47 13.47
CA THR A 95 40.56 -26.59 14.03
C THR A 95 40.71 -26.04 15.46
N LYS A 96 39.68 -25.42 16.02
CA LYS A 96 39.62 -25.01 17.44
C LYS A 96 39.16 -26.13 18.37
N TRP A 97 38.54 -27.18 17.82
CA TRP A 97 38.14 -28.36 18.58
C TRP A 97 39.28 -29.38 18.68
N ASP A 98 40.23 -29.36 17.73
CA ASP A 98 41.45 -30.19 17.78
C ASP A 98 42.42 -29.78 18.90
N THR A 99 42.23 -28.59 19.48
CA THR A 99 42.98 -28.11 20.67
C THR A 99 42.22 -28.28 21.98
N PHE A 100 41.04 -28.90 21.96
CA PHE A 100 40.24 -29.14 23.16
C PHE A 100 40.70 -30.44 23.83
N ASP A 101 41.36 -30.31 24.99
CA ASP A 101 41.93 -31.41 25.73
C ASP A 101 40.86 -32.13 26.57
N VAL A 102 40.24 -33.15 25.96
CA VAL A 102 39.15 -33.96 26.56
C VAL A 102 39.63 -34.65 27.85
N GLU A 103 40.93 -34.94 27.96
CA GLU A 103 41.52 -35.64 29.09
C GLU A 103 41.71 -34.71 30.31
N ALA A 104 41.98 -33.42 30.07
CA ALA A 104 41.98 -32.39 31.11
C ALA A 104 40.57 -32.10 31.66
N ALA A 105 39.55 -32.12 30.79
CA ALA A 105 38.16 -31.90 31.17
C ALA A 105 37.55 -33.07 31.95
N LEU A 106 37.98 -34.30 31.68
CA LEU A 106 37.60 -35.49 32.48
C LEU A 106 38.25 -35.49 33.86
N LYS A 107 39.45 -34.91 33.99
CA LYS A 107 40.16 -34.78 35.27
C LYS A 107 39.55 -33.77 36.23
N GLU A 108 38.85 -32.75 35.72
CA GLU A 108 38.06 -31.81 36.53
C GLU A 108 36.76 -32.43 37.08
N VAL A 109 36.28 -33.52 36.49
CA VAL A 109 35.03 -34.20 36.90
C VAL A 109 35.29 -35.28 37.97
N ASP A 110 36.52 -35.78 38.08
CA ASP A 110 36.88 -36.91 38.97
C ASP A 110 37.48 -36.52 40.35
N GLU A 111 37.58 -35.23 40.72
CA GLU A 111 37.96 -34.85 42.10
C GLU A 111 36.76 -34.84 43.08
N PRO A 112 36.80 -35.61 44.19
CA PRO A 112 35.64 -35.79 45.05
C PRO A 112 35.49 -34.67 46.10
N SER A 113 34.42 -33.87 45.97
CA SER A 113 33.89 -33.04 47.07
C SER A 113 32.78 -33.78 47.82
N VAL A 114 33.17 -34.49 48.88
CA VAL A 114 32.35 -34.96 50.03
C VAL A 114 31.92 -33.73 50.86
N LYS A 115 30.71 -33.49 51.38
CA LYS A 115 29.36 -34.12 51.48
C LYS A 115 28.41 -33.00 51.98
N LYS A 116 27.13 -33.01 51.60
CA LYS A 116 25.99 -33.27 52.53
C LYS A 116 24.62 -33.08 51.85
N THR A 117 24.05 -34.24 51.54
CA THR A 117 22.66 -34.68 51.78
C THR A 117 21.51 -33.90 51.12
N VAL A 118 21.01 -34.47 50.02
CA VAL A 118 19.61 -34.32 49.58
C VAL A 118 18.96 -35.70 49.73
N GLU A 119 18.02 -35.82 50.67
CA GLU A 119 17.00 -36.88 50.66
C GLU A 119 15.71 -36.34 50.03
N GLN A 120 15.00 -37.25 49.37
CA GLN A 120 13.91 -37.06 48.41
C GLN A 120 12.63 -36.44 49.00
N PRO A 121 11.71 -35.89 48.18
CA PRO A 121 10.32 -35.73 48.59
C PRO A 121 9.38 -36.71 47.88
N VAL A 122 8.58 -37.42 48.68
CA VAL A 122 7.27 -37.96 48.30
C VAL A 122 6.26 -37.36 49.29
N VAL A 123 5.28 -36.63 48.73
CA VAL A 123 3.89 -36.43 49.19
C VAL A 123 3.65 -35.73 50.56
N ASP A 124 3.20 -34.47 50.54
CA ASP A 124 1.83 -34.04 50.91
C ASP A 124 1.72 -32.51 51.13
N THR A 125 0.57 -31.95 50.77
CA THR A 125 0.19 -30.51 50.84
C THR A 125 -0.17 -30.02 52.27
N PRO A 126 -0.63 -28.76 52.47
CA PRO A 126 0.08 -27.51 52.78
C PRO A 126 -0.17 -27.01 54.24
N PRO A 127 0.39 -25.87 54.71
CA PRO A 127 -0.49 -24.70 54.84
C PRO A 127 0.18 -23.32 54.63
N LYS A 128 -0.69 -22.31 54.52
CA LYS A 128 -0.46 -20.93 54.10
C LYS A 128 0.22 -20.02 55.15
N LYS A 129 0.78 -18.92 54.61
CA LYS A 129 1.04 -17.58 55.19
C LYS A 129 2.40 -17.35 55.87
N LYS A 130 3.23 -16.47 55.29
CA LYS A 130 3.22 -15.02 55.57
C LYS A 130 4.19 -14.30 54.62
N VAL A 131 3.68 -13.25 54.00
CA VAL A 131 4.44 -12.20 53.33
C VAL A 131 5.32 -11.51 54.37
N VAL A 132 6.64 -11.51 54.19
CA VAL A 132 7.52 -10.38 54.54
C VAL A 132 8.65 -10.31 53.52
N THR A 133 8.68 -9.18 52.84
CA THR A 133 9.57 -8.69 51.80
C THR A 133 11.02 -8.54 52.29
N LYS A 134 11.98 -9.06 51.52
CA LYS A 134 13.33 -8.50 51.46
C LYS A 134 13.65 -8.20 50.01
N ASN A 135 13.58 -6.91 49.69
CA ASN A 135 13.90 -6.33 48.40
C ASN A 135 15.39 -6.56 48.09
N ALA A 136 15.68 -7.44 47.12
CA ALA A 136 16.94 -7.43 46.39
C ALA A 136 16.77 -6.54 45.15
N PRO A 137 17.73 -5.66 44.81
CA PRO A 137 17.62 -4.80 43.63
C PRO A 137 17.66 -5.68 42.37
N THR A 138 16.56 -5.75 41.65
CA THR A 138 16.46 -6.38 40.34
C THR A 138 17.28 -5.58 39.33
N ILE A 139 18.40 -6.15 38.87
CA ILE A 139 19.12 -5.64 37.69
C ILE A 139 18.16 -5.77 36.50
N PRO A 140 17.77 -4.69 35.81
CA PRO A 140 16.89 -4.78 34.65
C PRO A 140 17.60 -5.55 33.54
N ARG A 141 17.03 -6.68 33.12
CA ARG A 141 17.51 -7.45 31.97
C ARG A 141 17.24 -6.63 30.70
N VAL A 142 18.22 -5.83 30.28
CA VAL A 142 18.14 -4.97 29.09
C VAL A 142 17.85 -5.83 27.85
N SER A 143 16.80 -5.48 27.11
CA SER A 143 16.43 -6.17 25.87
C SER A 143 17.57 -6.15 24.85
N ARG A 144 17.77 -7.26 24.12
CA ARG A 144 18.87 -7.41 23.15
C ARG A 144 18.89 -6.30 22.09
N GLU A 145 17.72 -5.80 21.68
CA GLU A 145 17.58 -4.62 20.81
C GLU A 145 18.32 -3.41 21.36
N VAL A 146 18.07 -3.06 22.62
CA VAL A 146 18.65 -1.88 23.27
C VAL A 146 20.17 -2.04 23.39
N LEU A 147 20.64 -3.24 23.69
CA LEU A 147 22.08 -3.55 23.75
C LEU A 147 22.77 -3.38 22.39
N GLU A 148 22.19 -3.91 21.30
CA GLU A 148 22.75 -3.75 19.95
C GLU A 148 22.69 -2.29 19.46
N LYS A 149 21.64 -1.55 19.81
CA LYS A 149 21.54 -0.11 19.56
C LYS A 149 22.64 0.66 20.30
N GLU A 150 22.86 0.40 21.58
CA GLU A 150 23.92 1.08 22.35
C GLU A 150 25.32 0.70 21.87
N ASN A 151 25.55 -0.55 21.45
CA ASN A 151 26.79 -0.96 20.79
C ASN A 151 26.99 -0.20 19.47
N GLY A 152 25.93 -0.03 18.68
CA GLY A 152 25.96 0.80 17.47
C GLY A 152 26.31 2.26 17.78
N ASN A 153 25.77 2.82 18.85
CA ASN A 153 26.12 4.17 19.32
C ASN A 153 27.60 4.26 19.76
N ALA A 154 28.13 3.23 20.42
CA ALA A 154 29.52 3.16 20.84
C ALA A 154 30.47 3.13 19.64
N HIS A 155 30.23 2.25 18.66
CA HIS A 155 31.01 2.20 17.41
C HIS A 155 30.89 3.51 16.62
N PHE A 156 29.71 4.15 16.62
CA PHE A 156 29.53 5.44 15.96
C PHE A 156 30.38 6.54 16.62
N LYS A 157 30.47 6.56 17.96
CA LYS A 157 31.34 7.48 18.71
C LYS A 157 32.82 7.18 18.50
N ALA A 158 33.19 5.91 18.34
CA ALA A 158 34.55 5.48 18.01
C ALA A 158 34.98 5.80 16.56
N GLY A 159 34.06 6.28 15.70
CA GLY A 159 34.32 6.58 14.30
C GLY A 159 34.25 5.37 13.36
N GLU A 160 33.92 4.19 13.89
CA GLU A 160 33.78 2.94 13.13
C GLU A 160 32.38 2.83 12.50
N TYR A 161 32.10 3.68 11.52
CA TYR A 161 30.75 3.81 10.96
C TYR A 161 30.24 2.52 10.29
N ALA A 162 31.11 1.75 9.63
CA ALA A 162 30.72 0.48 9.01
C ALA A 162 30.33 -0.60 10.04
N ALA A 163 31.00 -0.63 11.21
CA ALA A 163 30.64 -1.51 12.32
C ALA A 163 29.32 -1.05 12.96
N ALA A 164 29.14 0.27 13.13
CA ALA A 164 27.90 0.85 13.64
C ALA A 164 26.68 0.47 12.76
N VAL A 165 26.80 0.52 11.43
CA VAL A 165 25.73 0.08 10.50
C VAL A 165 25.36 -1.38 10.73
N LYS A 166 26.34 -2.28 10.96
CA LYS A 166 26.07 -3.70 11.24
C LYS A 166 25.31 -3.87 12.55
N CYS A 167 25.71 -3.17 13.61
CA CYS A 167 25.03 -3.20 14.91
C CYS A 167 23.60 -2.65 14.82
N TYR A 168 23.39 -1.51 14.15
CA TYR A 168 22.04 -0.97 13.92
C TYR A 168 21.18 -1.92 13.07
N THR A 169 21.77 -2.59 12.08
CA THR A 169 21.04 -3.57 11.25
C THR A 169 20.61 -4.79 12.08
N ARG A 170 21.47 -5.27 12.99
CA ARG A 170 21.09 -6.30 13.97
C ARG A 170 19.98 -5.82 14.90
N SER A 171 20.07 -4.59 15.40
CA SER A 171 19.01 -3.98 16.23
C SER A 171 17.67 -3.91 15.49
N LEU A 172 17.67 -3.53 14.21
CA LEU A 172 16.46 -3.51 13.37
C LEU A 172 15.92 -4.90 13.03
N GLY A 173 16.78 -5.92 13.06
CA GLY A 173 16.33 -7.32 12.95
C GLY A 173 15.44 -7.76 14.12
N TYR A 174 15.63 -7.16 15.31
CA TYR A 174 14.76 -7.41 16.47
C TYR A 174 13.51 -6.52 16.47
N ASN A 175 13.67 -5.24 16.10
CA ASN A 175 12.56 -4.30 15.99
C ASN A 175 12.66 -3.46 14.71
N PRO A 176 11.97 -3.86 13.63
CA PRO A 176 11.99 -3.14 12.36
C PRO A 176 11.31 -1.76 12.41
N ARG A 177 10.48 -1.49 13.44
CA ARG A 177 9.68 -0.27 13.58
C ARG A 177 10.34 0.79 14.47
N ASN A 178 11.64 0.70 14.72
CA ASN A 178 12.34 1.70 15.53
C ASN A 178 12.91 2.86 14.68
N ALA A 179 12.18 3.98 14.62
CA ALA A 179 12.56 5.17 13.85
C ALA A 179 13.90 5.78 14.29
N ILE A 180 14.24 5.69 15.58
CA ILE A 180 15.50 6.24 16.14
C ILE A 180 16.69 5.46 15.59
N VAL A 181 16.60 4.12 15.57
CA VAL A 181 17.67 3.25 15.07
C VAL A 181 17.87 3.44 13.56
N LEU A 182 16.78 3.52 12.78
CA LEU A 182 16.83 3.83 11.35
C LEU A 182 17.50 5.18 11.08
N SER A 183 17.11 6.21 11.84
CA SER A 183 17.73 7.53 11.75
C SER A 183 19.23 7.47 12.07
N ASN A 184 19.64 6.73 13.12
CA ASN A 184 21.05 6.59 13.51
C ASN A 184 21.88 5.81 12.48
N ARG A 185 21.29 4.77 11.86
CA ARG A 185 21.89 4.05 10.74
C ARG A 185 22.08 4.96 9.52
N ALA A 186 21.09 5.79 9.20
CA ALA A 186 21.21 6.77 8.13
C ALA A 186 22.34 7.78 8.37
N MET A 187 22.54 8.22 9.62
CA MET A 187 23.68 9.08 9.96
C MET A 187 25.02 8.37 9.75
N ALA A 188 25.12 7.08 10.07
CA ALA A 188 26.33 6.30 9.77
C ALA A 188 26.56 6.19 8.25
N HIS A 189 25.50 5.98 7.45
CA HIS A 189 25.58 6.01 5.99
C HIS A 189 26.01 7.38 5.42
N LEU A 190 25.55 8.49 6.01
CA LEU A 190 26.00 9.84 5.64
C LEU A 190 27.50 10.02 5.86
N LYS A 191 28.04 9.49 6.97
CA LYS A 191 29.49 9.53 7.26
C LYS A 191 30.30 8.65 6.31
N LEU A 192 29.72 7.54 5.83
CA LEU A 192 30.29 6.68 4.80
C LEU A 192 30.10 7.20 3.36
N LYS A 193 29.45 8.36 3.18
CA LYS A 193 29.08 8.95 1.88
C LYS A 193 28.13 8.08 1.04
N GLU A 194 27.41 7.15 1.67
CA GLU A 194 26.39 6.32 1.04
C GLU A 194 25.02 7.05 1.05
N TYR A 195 24.93 8.14 0.31
CA TYR A 195 23.78 9.07 0.39
C TYR A 195 22.44 8.45 -0.02
N LEU A 196 22.43 7.53 -0.98
CA LEU A 196 21.20 6.84 -1.41
C LEU A 196 20.60 5.95 -0.31
N LYS A 197 21.45 5.19 0.39
CA LYS A 197 21.01 4.34 1.52
C LYS A 197 20.52 5.19 2.69
N ALA A 198 21.20 6.31 2.95
CA ALA A 198 20.76 7.27 3.97
C ALA A 198 19.39 7.90 3.65
N GLU A 199 19.11 8.22 2.37
CA GLU A 199 17.80 8.72 1.93
C GLU A 199 16.69 7.68 2.15
N GLN A 200 16.96 6.40 1.88
CA GLN A 200 16.01 5.30 2.10
C GLN A 200 15.69 5.11 3.59
N ASP A 201 16.73 4.99 4.43
CA ASP A 201 16.56 4.78 5.88
C ASP A 201 15.82 5.93 6.57
N THR A 202 16.11 7.17 6.18
CA THR A 202 15.40 8.33 6.71
C THR A 202 13.96 8.42 6.22
N THR A 203 13.68 7.97 5.00
CA THR A 203 12.29 7.90 4.49
C THR A 203 11.48 6.87 5.26
N LEU A 204 12.03 5.69 5.53
CA LEU A 204 11.41 4.69 6.40
C LEU A 204 11.21 5.22 7.83
N ALA A 205 12.21 5.93 8.39
CA ALA A 205 12.10 6.51 9.72
C ALA A 205 10.97 7.55 9.81
N ILE A 206 10.77 8.37 8.76
CA ILE A 206 9.69 9.36 8.69
C ILE A 206 8.32 8.70 8.51
N GLN A 207 8.23 7.59 7.77
CA GLN A 207 6.99 6.81 7.64
C GLN A 207 6.55 6.20 8.98
N ILE A 208 7.51 5.83 9.84
CA ILE A 208 7.24 5.26 11.16
C ILE A 208 6.94 6.37 12.18
N ASP A 209 7.76 7.42 12.22
CA ASP A 209 7.61 8.57 13.12
C ASP A 209 7.73 9.87 12.31
N ALA A 210 6.57 10.40 11.93
CA ALA A 210 6.46 11.64 11.15
C ALA A 210 6.91 12.88 11.94
N ASN A 211 7.02 12.79 13.28
CA ASN A 211 7.43 13.89 14.15
C ASN A 211 8.95 13.89 14.41
N HIS A 212 9.70 12.95 13.84
CA HIS A 212 11.13 12.82 14.10
C HIS A 212 11.98 13.84 13.30
N VAL A 213 12.17 15.03 13.86
CA VAL A 213 12.88 16.17 13.24
C VAL A 213 14.28 15.83 12.71
N LYS A 214 15.04 15.01 13.45
CA LYS A 214 16.40 14.61 13.03
C LYS A 214 16.41 13.78 11.74
N SER A 215 15.35 13.02 11.45
CA SER A 215 15.24 12.23 10.22
C SER A 215 15.10 13.13 9.00
N TYR A 216 14.30 14.19 9.09
CA TYR A 216 14.17 15.19 8.02
C TYR A 216 15.50 15.92 7.75
N SER A 217 16.19 16.37 8.80
CA SER A 217 17.50 17.03 8.66
C SER A 217 18.55 16.10 8.04
N ARG A 218 18.56 14.82 8.43
CA ARG A 218 19.46 13.80 7.86
C ARG A 218 19.14 13.50 6.40
N ARG A 219 17.85 13.42 6.03
CA ARG A 219 17.40 13.22 4.65
C ARG A 219 17.76 14.41 3.75
N ALA A 220 17.55 15.63 4.24
CA ALA A 220 17.96 16.86 3.55
C ALA A 220 19.46 16.89 3.30
N THR A 221 20.26 16.47 4.28
CA THR A 221 21.73 16.37 4.13
C THR A 221 22.12 15.36 3.05
N ALA A 222 21.46 14.19 3.02
CA ALA A 222 21.68 13.18 1.97
C ALA A 222 21.31 13.73 0.58
N ARG A 223 20.14 14.38 0.46
CA ARG A 223 19.64 14.95 -0.80
C ARG A 223 20.51 16.09 -1.33
N ASN A 224 21.04 16.92 -0.43
CA ASN A 224 22.01 17.95 -0.78
C ASN A 224 23.29 17.37 -1.37
N ALA A 225 23.80 16.29 -0.79
CA ALA A 225 24.97 15.60 -1.32
C ALA A 225 24.71 14.92 -2.67
N LEU A 226 23.45 14.55 -2.96
CA LEU A 226 22.99 14.01 -4.24
C LEU A 226 22.68 15.09 -5.30
N GLY A 227 22.82 16.39 -4.99
CA GLY A 227 22.49 17.51 -5.88
C GLY A 227 20.99 17.85 -5.96
N LYS A 228 20.15 17.16 -5.18
CA LYS A 228 18.69 17.39 -5.09
C LYS A 228 18.37 18.52 -4.10
N HIS A 229 18.95 19.70 -4.32
CA HIS A 229 18.88 20.83 -3.39
C HIS A 229 17.46 21.36 -3.14
N HIS A 230 16.57 21.27 -4.13
CA HIS A 230 15.17 21.69 -3.99
C HIS A 230 14.40 20.79 -3.02
N LEU A 231 14.53 19.45 -3.13
CA LEU A 231 13.89 18.50 -2.22
C LEU A 231 14.47 18.59 -0.81
N ALA A 232 15.77 18.85 -0.69
CA ALA A 232 16.41 19.07 0.61
C ALA A 232 15.83 20.30 1.33
N LEU A 233 15.47 21.34 0.59
CA LEU A 233 14.86 22.55 1.15
C LEU A 233 13.45 22.24 1.71
N LEU A 234 12.63 21.50 0.97
CA LEU A 234 11.30 21.06 1.42
C LEU A 234 11.37 20.23 2.71
N ASP A 235 12.32 19.31 2.81
CA ASP A 235 12.53 18.51 4.03
C ASP A 235 12.92 19.38 5.24
N LEU A 236 13.76 20.39 5.02
CA LEU A 236 14.16 21.31 6.09
C LEU A 236 13.03 22.25 6.49
N GLU A 237 12.16 22.65 5.56
CA GLU A 237 10.96 23.43 5.86
C GLU A 237 9.95 22.61 6.69
N ALA A 238 9.76 21.33 6.36
CA ALA A 238 8.98 20.41 7.19
C ALA A 238 9.60 20.25 8.60
N ALA A 239 10.92 20.17 8.69
CA ALA A 239 11.61 20.09 9.97
C ALA A 239 11.48 21.39 10.80
N LEU A 240 11.45 22.56 10.15
CA LEU A 240 11.19 23.86 10.80
C LEU A 240 9.74 24.02 11.24
N ALA A 241 8.79 23.40 10.53
CA ALA A 241 7.39 23.38 10.97
C ALA A 241 7.22 22.63 12.29
N LEU A 242 8.01 21.57 12.51
CA LEU A 242 8.03 20.80 13.76
C LEU A 242 8.82 21.50 14.88
N GLU A 243 10.01 22.04 14.57
CA GLU A 243 10.86 22.77 15.53
C GLU A 243 11.28 24.15 14.97
N PRO A 244 10.44 25.19 15.13
CA PRO A 244 10.69 26.52 14.56
C PRO A 244 11.93 27.24 15.11
N GLN A 245 12.35 26.92 16.34
CA GLN A 245 13.46 27.59 17.03
C GLN A 245 14.82 26.90 16.84
N ASN A 246 14.88 25.81 16.07
CA ASN A 246 16.12 25.03 15.96
C ASN A 246 17.16 25.73 15.07
N LYS A 247 18.19 26.31 15.71
CA LYS A 247 19.29 27.03 15.04
C LYS A 247 20.02 26.18 14.00
N THR A 248 20.12 24.86 14.21
CA THR A 248 20.85 23.96 13.30
C THR A 248 20.15 23.81 11.95
N ILE A 249 18.81 23.73 11.97
CA ILE A 249 17.99 23.59 10.76
C ILE A 249 17.97 24.92 10.00
N HIS A 250 17.84 26.05 10.69
CA HIS A 250 17.97 27.38 10.06
C HIS A 250 19.31 27.57 9.35
N ALA A 251 20.41 27.11 9.95
CA ALA A 251 21.73 27.12 9.31
C ALA A 251 21.77 26.22 8.06
N GLN A 252 21.21 25.01 8.14
CA GLN A 252 21.12 24.09 6.99
C GLN A 252 20.26 24.67 5.85
N VAL A 253 19.15 25.36 6.15
CA VAL A 253 18.30 26.03 5.14
C VAL A 253 19.08 27.15 4.45
N LYS A 254 19.79 27.99 5.22
CA LYS A 254 20.61 29.06 4.66
C LYS A 254 21.69 28.50 3.73
N SER A 255 22.44 27.50 4.19
CA SER A 255 23.47 26.82 3.39
C SER A 255 22.89 26.21 2.11
N THR A 256 21.73 25.55 2.20
CA THR A 256 21.07 24.89 1.05
C THR A 256 20.58 25.91 0.02
N ARG A 257 20.04 27.05 0.48
CA ARG A 257 19.62 28.15 -0.39
C ARG A 257 20.80 28.80 -1.10
N GLU A 258 21.94 28.93 -0.43
CA GLU A 258 23.17 29.45 -1.04
C GLU A 258 23.72 28.48 -2.11
N THR A 259 23.78 27.17 -1.82
CA THR A 259 24.20 26.16 -2.80
C THR A 259 23.28 26.14 -4.02
N LEU A 260 21.97 26.29 -3.82
CA LEU A 260 20.99 26.36 -4.90
C LEU A 260 21.13 27.63 -5.75
N LYS A 261 21.42 28.78 -5.15
CA LYS A 261 21.72 30.02 -5.89
C LYS A 261 23.02 29.89 -6.71
N LEU A 262 24.05 29.27 -6.14
CA LEU A 262 25.32 29.04 -6.84
C LEU A 262 25.16 28.07 -8.01
N SER A 263 24.34 27.02 -7.87
CA SER A 263 24.04 26.11 -8.97
C SER A 263 23.29 26.80 -10.12
N ILE A 264 22.40 27.74 -9.82
CA ILE A 264 21.67 28.54 -10.84
C ILE A 264 22.62 29.51 -11.56
N LYS A 265 23.50 30.22 -10.85
CA LYS A 265 24.45 31.18 -11.46
C LYS A 265 25.49 30.55 -12.38
N ARG A 266 25.81 29.27 -12.17
CA ARG A 266 26.77 28.52 -13.00
C ARG A 266 26.17 28.07 -14.35
N ALA A 267 24.86 28.23 -14.55
CA ALA A 267 24.23 27.97 -15.84
C ALA A 267 24.46 29.16 -16.81
N PRO A 268 24.93 28.95 -18.05
CA PRO A 268 25.24 30.04 -18.98
C PRO A 268 24.00 30.82 -19.43
N LEU A 269 24.08 32.15 -19.41
CA LEU A 269 23.02 33.06 -19.88
C LEU A 269 23.22 33.39 -21.37
N GLN A 270 22.21 33.17 -22.21
CA GLN A 270 22.24 33.53 -23.64
C GLN A 270 21.67 34.95 -23.86
N SER A 271 22.39 35.81 -24.58
CA SER A 271 21.94 37.16 -24.96
C SER A 271 21.51 37.20 -26.43
N ILE A 272 20.29 37.68 -26.70
CA ILE A 272 19.72 37.76 -28.06
C ILE A 272 19.73 39.22 -28.52
N PRO A 273 20.39 39.58 -29.64
CA PRO A 273 20.39 40.94 -30.16
C PRO A 273 19.10 41.23 -30.94
N VAL A 274 18.51 42.42 -30.75
CA VAL A 274 17.27 42.85 -31.42
C VAL A 274 17.54 44.12 -32.22
N THR A 275 17.35 44.07 -33.54
CA THR A 275 17.43 45.23 -34.44
C THR A 275 16.03 45.72 -34.77
N ILE A 276 15.77 47.02 -34.60
CA ILE A 276 14.46 47.64 -34.79
C ILE A 276 14.36 48.16 -36.23
N ILE A 277 13.42 47.64 -37.01
CA ILE A 277 13.10 48.14 -38.35
C ILE A 277 11.81 48.98 -38.24
N HIS A 278 11.87 50.25 -38.64
CA HIS A 278 10.69 51.11 -38.74
C HIS A 278 9.95 50.86 -40.07
N PRO A 279 8.63 50.62 -40.07
CA PRO A 279 7.83 50.47 -41.29
C PRO A 279 7.38 51.82 -41.89
N PRO A 280 7.01 51.86 -43.18
CA PRO A 280 6.88 53.08 -43.96
C PRO A 280 5.49 53.74 -43.82
N VAL A 281 5.48 55.08 -43.86
CA VAL A 281 4.31 55.96 -43.91
C VAL A 281 4.00 56.30 -45.37
N ASN A 282 2.72 56.40 -45.76
CA ASN A 282 2.21 57.32 -46.81
C ASN A 282 0.66 57.28 -46.95
N PRO A 283 -0.02 58.29 -47.55
CA PRO A 283 -0.59 59.46 -46.84
C PRO A 283 -2.09 59.67 -47.17
N ILE A 284 -2.77 60.69 -46.58
CA ILE A 284 -3.65 61.68 -47.26
C ILE A 284 -4.49 62.52 -46.25
N GLN A 285 -4.25 63.85 -46.33
CA GLN A 285 -5.08 65.07 -46.20
C GLN A 285 -5.97 65.29 -44.95
N GLU A 286 -5.63 66.24 -44.07
CA GLU A 286 -5.88 67.71 -44.11
C GLU A 286 -7.33 68.11 -43.78
N ALA A 287 -7.55 68.65 -42.56
CA ALA A 287 -8.42 69.80 -42.29
C ALA A 287 -8.21 70.33 -40.86
N ASP A 288 -7.76 71.59 -40.80
CA ASP A 288 -8.04 72.66 -39.82
C ASP A 288 -7.57 72.61 -38.34
N ALA A 289 -6.49 73.36 -38.08
CA ALA A 289 -6.40 74.58 -37.24
C ALA A 289 -7.32 74.68 -35.99
N SER A 290 -6.94 75.06 -34.76
CA SER A 290 -5.78 75.72 -34.08
C SER A 290 -6.10 75.73 -32.55
N PRO A 291 -5.44 76.48 -31.63
CA PRO A 291 -4.06 76.37 -31.16
C PRO A 291 -3.92 76.34 -29.60
N ILE A 292 -2.75 75.87 -29.13
CA ILE A 292 -1.95 76.30 -27.96
C ILE A 292 -2.65 76.51 -26.60
N ALA A 293 -2.20 75.75 -25.59
CA ALA A 293 -1.93 76.30 -24.26
C ALA A 293 -0.74 75.58 -23.60
N HIS A 294 0.37 76.32 -23.47
CA HIS A 294 1.46 76.02 -22.55
C HIS A 294 0.95 76.02 -21.10
N VAL A 295 1.28 74.99 -20.31
CA VAL A 295 1.66 75.21 -18.91
C VAL A 295 2.86 74.32 -18.58
N SER A 296 3.99 75.00 -18.45
CA SER A 296 5.22 74.57 -17.77
C SER A 296 4.94 74.44 -16.28
N LEU A 297 5.49 73.43 -15.59
CA LEU A 297 6.10 73.58 -14.27
C LEU A 297 7.04 72.40 -13.95
N LYS A 298 8.14 72.78 -13.30
CA LYS A 298 9.42 72.08 -13.10
C LYS A 298 9.41 71.18 -11.83
N PRO A 299 10.51 70.47 -11.51
CA PRO A 299 10.51 69.11 -10.98
C PRO A 299 10.43 69.02 -9.45
N GLN A 300 9.83 67.94 -8.94
CA GLN A 300 10.08 67.45 -7.59
C GLN A 300 10.70 66.04 -7.63
N GLU A 301 11.79 65.97 -6.87
CA GLU A 301 12.62 64.86 -6.40
C GLU A 301 12.20 63.41 -6.67
N GLN A 302 13.22 62.68 -7.13
CA GLN A 302 13.26 61.25 -7.30
C GLN A 302 13.11 60.52 -5.95
N GLU A 303 11.98 59.86 -5.75
CA GLU A 303 11.99 58.57 -5.06
C GLU A 303 11.77 57.47 -6.10
N LYS A 304 12.77 56.58 -6.24
CA LYS A 304 12.70 55.42 -7.13
C LYS A 304 11.49 54.56 -6.74
N PRO A 305 10.46 54.39 -7.59
CA PRO A 305 9.42 53.43 -7.30
C PRO A 305 10.03 52.03 -7.42
N LYS A 306 9.93 51.26 -6.34
CA LYS A 306 10.21 49.83 -6.30
C LYS A 306 9.52 49.18 -7.49
N ARG A 307 10.27 48.47 -8.34
CA ARG A 307 9.70 47.60 -9.38
C ARG A 307 8.76 46.60 -8.72
N ILE A 308 7.47 46.87 -8.77
CA ILE A 308 6.42 45.87 -8.58
C ILE A 308 6.50 45.02 -9.84
N ILE A 309 7.05 43.81 -9.71
CA ILE A 309 6.89 42.78 -10.73
C ILE A 309 5.42 42.35 -10.63
N PRO A 310 4.57 42.56 -11.65
CA PRO A 310 3.22 42.03 -11.59
C PRO A 310 3.34 40.50 -11.61
N LYS A 311 2.92 39.85 -10.50
CA LYS A 311 2.59 38.43 -10.53
C LYS A 311 1.46 38.27 -11.53
N ILE A 312 1.77 37.76 -12.73
CA ILE A 312 0.76 37.35 -13.69
C ILE A 312 0.03 36.16 -13.06
N GLN A 313 -1.15 36.42 -12.49
CA GLN A 313 -2.08 35.36 -12.11
C GLN A 313 -2.75 34.89 -13.40
N VAL A 314 -2.31 33.75 -13.93
CA VAL A 314 -2.98 33.07 -15.04
C VAL A 314 -4.34 32.62 -14.52
N LYS A 315 -5.42 33.29 -14.95
CA LYS A 315 -6.79 32.88 -14.60
C LYS A 315 -7.22 31.75 -15.52
N ILE A 316 -7.75 30.68 -14.94
CA ILE A 316 -8.39 29.58 -15.68
C ILE A 316 -9.62 30.16 -16.41
N PRO A 317 -9.81 29.90 -17.71
CA PRO A 317 -11.00 30.33 -18.43
C PRO A 317 -12.27 29.73 -17.81
N SER A 318 -13.34 30.52 -17.69
CA SER A 318 -14.62 30.07 -17.11
C SER A 318 -15.45 29.14 -18.02
N LYS A 319 -15.01 28.92 -19.26
CA LYS A 319 -15.68 28.05 -20.24
C LYS A 319 -14.77 26.88 -20.62
N ALA A 320 -15.36 25.70 -20.72
CA ALA A 320 -14.65 24.50 -21.17
C ALA A 320 -14.12 24.69 -22.61
N PRO A 321 -12.88 24.24 -22.91
CA PRO A 321 -12.32 24.32 -24.25
C PRO A 321 -13.14 23.45 -25.22
N THR A 322 -13.42 23.99 -26.39
CA THR A 322 -14.18 23.28 -27.44
C THR A 322 -13.27 22.66 -28.48
N THR A 323 -12.05 23.17 -28.61
CA THR A 323 -11.05 22.72 -29.58
C THR A 323 -9.72 22.35 -28.93
N SER A 324 -8.99 21.42 -29.56
CA SER A 324 -7.67 20.98 -29.11
C SER A 324 -6.65 22.12 -28.99
N TYR A 325 -6.79 23.16 -29.82
CA TYR A 325 -5.91 24.32 -29.83
C TYR A 325 -6.15 25.23 -28.61
N GLU A 326 -7.41 25.50 -28.27
CA GLU A 326 -7.77 26.25 -27.06
C GLU A 326 -7.24 25.55 -25.80
N PHE A 327 -7.43 24.22 -25.74
CA PHE A 327 -6.89 23.40 -24.66
C PHE A 327 -5.37 23.54 -24.56
N ASN A 328 -4.63 23.29 -25.65
CA ASN A 328 -3.17 23.34 -25.63
C ASN A 328 -2.60 24.74 -25.33
N ARG A 329 -3.26 25.81 -25.78
CA ARG A 329 -2.84 27.19 -25.48
C ARG A 329 -2.89 27.47 -23.98
N VAL A 330 -3.99 27.10 -23.34
CA VAL A 330 -4.18 27.27 -21.88
C VAL A 330 -3.27 26.31 -21.12
N TRP A 331 -3.18 25.06 -21.55
CA TRP A 331 -2.33 24.02 -20.96
C TRP A 331 -0.85 24.39 -20.94
N LYS A 332 -0.33 24.97 -22.03
CA LYS A 332 1.05 25.45 -22.13
C LYS A 332 1.29 26.72 -21.29
N SER A 333 0.28 27.56 -21.08
CA SER A 333 0.40 28.76 -20.24
C SER A 333 0.70 28.44 -18.77
N PHE A 334 0.32 27.25 -18.29
CA PHE A 334 0.57 26.79 -16.92
C PHE A 334 2.02 26.34 -16.67
N LYS A 335 2.85 26.17 -17.71
CA LYS A 335 4.25 25.71 -17.56
C LYS A 335 5.14 26.71 -16.81
N HIS A 336 4.76 27.98 -16.75
CA HIS A 336 5.59 29.05 -16.17
C HIS A 336 5.18 29.46 -14.75
N THR A 337 4.12 28.89 -14.20
CA THR A 337 3.62 29.18 -12.85
C THR A 337 4.10 28.14 -11.84
N ASN A 338 4.43 28.56 -10.61
CA ASN A 338 4.91 27.65 -9.55
C ASN A 338 3.91 26.52 -9.20
N ASP A 339 2.62 26.72 -9.47
CA ASP A 339 1.52 25.78 -9.16
C ASP A 339 1.01 25.04 -10.41
N THR A 340 1.93 24.62 -11.30
CA THR A 340 1.58 23.98 -12.59
C THR A 340 0.66 22.77 -12.45
N LEU A 341 0.91 21.89 -11.47
CA LEU A 341 0.19 20.62 -11.35
C LEU A 341 -1.23 20.80 -10.79
N SER A 342 -1.43 21.71 -9.83
CA SER A 342 -2.77 21.99 -9.25
C SER A 342 -3.69 22.69 -10.25
N LEU A 343 -3.16 23.67 -11.01
CA LEU A 343 -3.93 24.38 -12.02
C LEU A 343 -4.29 23.49 -13.22
N ARG A 344 -3.40 22.56 -13.59
CA ARG A 344 -3.68 21.54 -14.60
C ARG A 344 -4.79 20.60 -14.17
N HIS A 345 -4.76 20.15 -12.91
CA HIS A 345 -5.84 19.33 -12.36
C HIS A 345 -7.19 20.07 -12.37
N GLU A 346 -7.24 21.30 -11.85
CA GLU A 346 -8.45 22.12 -11.85
C GLU A 346 -8.97 22.33 -13.29
N TYR A 347 -8.09 22.56 -14.25
CA TYR A 347 -8.46 22.67 -15.65
C TYR A 347 -8.97 21.36 -16.27
N LEU A 348 -8.44 20.19 -15.86
CA LEU A 348 -8.97 18.89 -16.27
C LEU A 348 -10.36 18.63 -15.70
N THR A 349 -10.65 19.07 -14.46
CA THR A 349 -12.00 18.91 -13.85
C THR A 349 -13.08 19.74 -14.55
N LEU A 350 -12.71 20.79 -15.30
CA LEU A 350 -13.62 21.56 -16.14
C LEU A 350 -14.02 20.84 -17.44
N LEU A 351 -13.36 19.73 -17.80
CA LEU A 351 -13.68 18.95 -18.98
C LEU A 351 -14.79 17.94 -18.72
N HIS A 352 -15.78 17.90 -19.60
CA HIS A 352 -16.75 16.81 -19.63
C HIS A 352 -16.13 15.57 -20.29
N LEU A 353 -16.20 14.42 -19.63
CA LEU A 353 -15.58 13.16 -20.09
C LEU A 353 -16.07 12.71 -21.49
N ASP A 354 -17.29 13.08 -21.87
CA ASP A 354 -17.89 12.74 -23.17
C ASP A 354 -17.35 13.55 -24.35
N THR A 355 -16.72 14.71 -24.09
CA THR A 355 -16.15 15.55 -25.15
C THR A 355 -14.68 15.24 -25.43
N LEU A 356 -14.03 14.37 -24.62
CA LEU A 356 -12.63 13.96 -24.79
C LEU A 356 -12.31 13.40 -26.19
N PRO A 357 -13.12 12.51 -26.79
CA PRO A 357 -12.84 12.00 -28.13
C PRO A 357 -12.92 13.06 -29.22
N LYS A 358 -13.77 14.09 -29.04
CA LYS A 358 -13.88 15.23 -29.97
C LYS A 358 -12.72 16.20 -29.79
N LEU A 359 -12.24 16.38 -28.56
CA LEU A 359 -11.17 17.30 -28.20
C LEU A 359 -9.76 16.77 -28.58
N PHE A 360 -9.51 15.47 -28.41
CA PHE A 360 -8.18 14.86 -28.53
C PHE A 360 -7.96 13.97 -29.76
N LYS A 361 -8.89 14.00 -30.73
CA LYS A 361 -8.94 13.11 -31.91
C LYS A 361 -7.57 12.81 -32.53
N ASP A 362 -6.86 13.84 -32.98
CA ASP A 362 -5.54 13.73 -33.62
C ASP A 362 -4.44 14.52 -32.89
N SER A 363 -4.77 15.20 -31.80
CA SER A 363 -3.88 16.18 -31.16
C SER A 363 -3.08 15.64 -29.96
N ILE A 364 -3.24 14.35 -29.63
CA ILE A 364 -2.54 13.76 -28.50
C ILE A 364 -1.09 13.39 -28.88
N GLU A 365 -0.14 13.96 -28.16
CA GLU A 365 1.31 13.75 -28.30
C GLU A 365 1.89 13.09 -27.03
N SER A 366 3.10 12.53 -27.11
CA SER A 366 3.76 11.86 -25.97
C SER A 366 3.90 12.78 -24.75
N ASP A 367 4.29 14.03 -24.98
CA ASP A 367 4.58 14.99 -23.92
C ASP A 367 3.29 15.43 -23.23
N LEU A 368 2.23 15.64 -24.03
CA LEU A 368 0.90 15.99 -23.51
C LEU A 368 0.30 14.84 -22.69
N LEU A 369 0.45 13.59 -23.16
CA LEU A 369 0.00 12.41 -22.44
C LEU A 369 0.69 12.30 -21.06
N LEU A 370 2.01 12.48 -21.01
CA LEU A 370 2.76 12.44 -19.75
C LEU A 370 2.35 13.55 -18.79
N GLU A 371 2.13 14.78 -19.29
CA GLU A 371 1.67 15.90 -18.47
C GLU A 371 0.25 15.70 -17.92
N ILE A 372 -0.65 15.10 -18.71
CA ILE A 372 -2.00 14.74 -18.26
C ILE A 372 -1.93 13.64 -17.20
N VAL A 373 -1.11 12.60 -17.44
CA VAL A 373 -0.92 11.50 -16.48
C VAL A 373 -0.37 12.00 -15.14
N GLN A 374 0.59 12.94 -15.16
CA GLN A 374 1.11 13.58 -13.94
C GLN A 374 0.07 14.44 -13.20
N ALA A 375 -0.83 15.11 -13.93
CA ALA A 375 -1.92 15.86 -13.32
C ALA A 375 -2.94 14.92 -12.66
N LEU A 376 -3.22 13.77 -13.30
CA LEU A 376 -4.11 12.73 -12.77
C LEU A 376 -3.52 11.97 -11.57
N GLU A 377 -2.19 11.93 -11.44
CA GLU A 377 -1.51 11.37 -10.25
C GLU A 377 -1.91 12.11 -8.97
N LEU A 378 -2.02 13.45 -9.04
CA LEU A 378 -2.53 14.24 -7.91
C LEU A 378 -4.00 13.92 -7.62
N SER A 379 -4.83 13.73 -8.65
CA SER A 379 -6.23 13.37 -8.48
C SER A 379 -6.40 11.99 -7.83
N LEU A 380 -5.55 11.02 -8.19
CA LEU A 380 -5.51 9.68 -7.58
C LEU A 380 -5.06 9.71 -6.11
N SER A 381 -4.23 10.69 -5.72
CA SER A 381 -3.81 10.88 -4.33
C SER A 381 -4.93 11.43 -3.44
N MET A 382 -5.95 12.07 -4.03
CA MET A 382 -7.12 12.61 -3.35
C MET A 382 -8.29 11.63 -3.50
N GLN A 383 -8.58 10.83 -2.47
CA GLN A 383 -9.63 9.78 -2.50
C GLN A 383 -10.99 10.27 -3.04
N SER A 384 -11.36 11.53 -2.79
CA SER A 384 -12.62 12.12 -3.27
C SER A 384 -12.70 12.31 -4.80
N GLN A 385 -11.60 12.20 -5.54
CA GLN A 385 -11.52 12.46 -6.99
C GLN A 385 -10.87 11.31 -7.77
N ALA A 386 -10.66 10.16 -7.10
CA ALA A 386 -10.06 8.98 -7.71
C ALA A 386 -10.95 8.40 -8.83
N GLU A 387 -12.27 8.36 -8.64
CA GLU A 387 -13.24 7.87 -9.63
C GLU A 387 -13.18 8.68 -10.95
N PHE A 388 -13.06 10.02 -10.84
CA PHE A 388 -12.90 10.88 -12.01
C PHE A 388 -11.62 10.54 -12.76
N ALA A 389 -10.50 10.36 -12.06
CA ALA A 389 -9.21 10.05 -12.68
C ALA A 389 -9.22 8.67 -13.38
N ILE A 390 -9.84 7.66 -12.76
CA ILE A 390 -9.99 6.32 -13.32
C ILE A 390 -10.84 6.36 -14.59
N THR A 391 -12.01 7.02 -14.53
CA THR A 391 -12.91 7.17 -15.68
C THR A 391 -12.25 7.95 -16.82
N PHE A 392 -11.48 8.99 -16.48
CA PHE A 392 -10.72 9.76 -17.45
C PHE A 392 -9.65 8.92 -18.15
N LEU A 393 -8.88 8.10 -17.41
CA LEU A 393 -7.88 7.19 -17.98
C LEU A 393 -8.51 6.13 -18.90
N GLN A 394 -9.67 5.59 -18.53
CA GLN A 394 -10.42 4.65 -19.37
C GLN A 394 -10.84 5.31 -20.69
N LYS A 395 -11.39 6.53 -20.64
CA LYS A 395 -11.79 7.27 -21.85
C LYS A 395 -10.58 7.68 -22.69
N LEU A 396 -9.45 8.03 -22.07
CA LEU A 396 -8.20 8.33 -22.76
C LEU A 396 -7.68 7.12 -23.54
N ALA A 397 -7.81 5.92 -22.97
CA ALA A 397 -7.41 4.67 -23.63
C ALA A 397 -8.28 4.32 -24.85
N THR A 398 -9.50 4.83 -24.94
CA THR A 398 -10.38 4.62 -26.11
C THR A 398 -10.03 5.51 -27.31
N LEU A 399 -9.08 6.44 -27.20
CA LEU A 399 -8.72 7.35 -28.28
C LEU A 399 -7.93 6.63 -29.39
N PRO A 400 -8.23 6.89 -30.68
CA PRO A 400 -7.64 6.15 -31.80
C PRO A 400 -6.12 6.30 -31.93
N ARG A 401 -5.55 7.42 -31.49
CA ARG A 401 -4.10 7.69 -31.54
C ARG A 401 -3.35 7.25 -30.27
N PHE A 402 -4.05 6.73 -29.25
CA PHE A 402 -3.45 6.37 -27.97
C PHE A 402 -2.40 5.26 -28.08
N ASP A 403 -2.71 4.16 -28.77
CA ASP A 403 -1.78 3.04 -28.99
C ASP A 403 -0.54 3.43 -29.81
N MET A 404 -0.70 4.41 -30.70
CA MET A 404 0.41 4.98 -31.44
C MET A 404 1.33 5.75 -30.51
N VAL A 405 0.79 6.66 -29.69
CA VAL A 405 1.57 7.45 -28.72
C VAL A 405 2.26 6.57 -27.69
N LEU A 406 1.59 5.54 -27.19
CA LEU A 406 2.20 4.55 -26.28
C LEU A 406 3.43 3.87 -26.89
N ARG A 407 3.45 3.62 -28.20
CA ARG A 407 4.62 3.03 -28.86
C ARG A 407 5.82 3.99 -28.89
N PHE A 408 5.59 5.30 -28.93
CA PHE A 408 6.64 6.33 -28.93
C PHE A 408 7.23 6.64 -27.55
N LEU A 409 6.58 6.20 -26.46
CA LEU A 409 7.11 6.38 -25.11
C LEU A 409 8.39 5.56 -24.87
N SER A 410 9.34 6.16 -24.16
CA SER A 410 10.56 5.49 -23.71
C SER A 410 10.25 4.40 -22.66
N LYS A 411 11.23 3.52 -22.37
CA LYS A 411 11.06 2.48 -21.35
C LYS A 411 10.78 3.07 -19.96
N ASP A 412 11.40 4.20 -19.64
CA ASP A 412 11.25 4.86 -18.35
C ASP A 412 9.90 5.58 -18.24
N GLU A 413 9.42 6.21 -19.32
CA GLU A 413 8.08 6.81 -19.41
C GLU A 413 6.96 5.76 -19.30
N LYS A 414 7.13 4.61 -19.96
CA LYS A 414 6.21 3.48 -19.83
C LYS A 414 6.18 2.97 -18.39
N ALA A 415 7.31 2.96 -17.69
CA ALA A 415 7.36 2.59 -16.28
C ALA A 415 6.54 3.57 -15.43
N GLN A 416 6.63 4.89 -15.65
CA GLN A 416 5.83 5.90 -14.95
C GLN A 416 4.32 5.74 -15.17
N VAL A 417 3.91 5.54 -16.44
CA VAL A 417 2.51 5.28 -16.77
C VAL A 417 2.03 3.97 -16.12
N SER A 418 2.87 2.92 -16.12
CA SER A 418 2.53 1.64 -15.50
C SER A 418 2.40 1.71 -13.97
N THR A 419 3.24 2.50 -13.29
CA THR A 419 3.12 2.69 -11.83
C THR A 419 1.80 3.37 -11.46
N LEU A 420 1.38 4.36 -12.26
CA LEU A 420 0.12 5.06 -12.04
C LEU A 420 -1.09 4.17 -12.36
N ILE A 421 -1.03 3.40 -13.45
CA ILE A 421 -2.07 2.41 -13.77
C ILE A 421 -2.18 1.36 -12.65
N ASN A 422 -1.06 0.89 -12.10
CA ASN A 422 -1.07 -0.05 -10.98
C ASN A 422 -1.65 0.56 -9.70
N GLN A 423 -1.39 1.85 -9.42
CA GLN A 423 -2.02 2.58 -8.32
C GLN A 423 -3.53 2.74 -8.52
N ALA A 424 -3.97 3.11 -9.73
CA ALA A 424 -5.37 3.20 -10.09
C ALA A 424 -6.07 1.83 -10.01
N LEU A 425 -5.42 0.76 -10.48
CA LEU A 425 -5.90 -0.62 -10.32
C LEU A 425 -6.00 -1.04 -8.86
N HIS A 426 -5.06 -0.63 -8.01
CA HIS A 426 -5.12 -0.92 -6.57
C HIS A 426 -6.27 -0.17 -5.89
N LEU A 427 -6.50 1.10 -6.23
CA LEU A 427 -7.64 1.87 -5.73
C LEU A 427 -8.97 1.30 -6.23
N MET A 428 -9.05 0.91 -7.50
CA MET A 428 -10.20 0.16 -8.04
C MET A 428 -10.40 -1.17 -7.30
N GLN A 429 -9.32 -1.89 -6.97
CA GLN A 429 -9.41 -3.13 -6.20
C GLN A 429 -9.84 -2.86 -4.76
N GLN A 430 -9.50 -1.73 -4.16
CA GLN A 430 -9.98 -1.33 -2.83
C GLN A 430 -11.44 -0.90 -2.85
N GLU A 431 -11.91 -0.17 -3.86
CA GLU A 431 -13.33 0.20 -4.01
C GLU A 431 -14.18 -1.01 -4.40
N THR A 432 -13.69 -1.86 -5.31
CA THR A 432 -14.38 -3.11 -5.66
C THR A 432 -14.28 -4.16 -4.56
N HIS A 433 -13.21 -4.19 -3.74
CA HIS A 433 -13.22 -4.93 -2.49
C HIS A 433 -14.19 -4.29 -1.51
N SER A 434 -14.24 -2.97 -1.34
CA SER A 434 -15.19 -2.35 -0.41
C SER A 434 -16.64 -2.56 -0.82
N ILE A 435 -16.98 -2.58 -2.12
CA ILE A 435 -18.33 -2.84 -2.63
C ILE A 435 -18.65 -4.34 -2.64
N LYS A 436 -17.71 -5.21 -3.04
CA LYS A 436 -17.89 -6.66 -2.94
C LYS A 436 -17.84 -7.16 -1.49
N GLU A 437 -17.12 -6.49 -0.60
CA GLU A 437 -17.13 -6.71 0.85
C GLU A 437 -18.40 -6.17 1.44
N PHE A 438 -18.98 -5.07 0.94
CA PHE A 438 -20.30 -4.60 1.39
C PHE A 438 -21.43 -5.52 0.90
N GLU A 439 -21.38 -5.99 -0.35
CA GLU A 439 -22.31 -7.01 -0.88
C GLU A 439 -22.06 -8.41 -0.27
N ALA A 440 -20.81 -8.76 0.08
CA ALA A 440 -20.48 -10.01 0.78
C ALA A 440 -20.61 -9.94 2.31
N MET A 441 -20.62 -8.75 2.93
CA MET A 441 -20.86 -8.54 4.37
C MET A 441 -22.33 -8.69 4.72
N VAL A 442 -23.21 -8.45 3.75
CA VAL A 442 -24.65 -8.47 3.92
C VAL A 442 -25.20 -9.90 4.05
N VAL A 443 -24.58 -10.87 3.37
CA VAL A 443 -24.88 -12.29 3.51
C VAL A 443 -23.59 -13.07 3.66
N GLN A 444 -23.30 -13.54 4.88
CA GLN A 444 -22.14 -14.40 5.10
C GLN A 444 -22.42 -15.79 4.55
N VAL A 445 -21.50 -16.30 3.73
CA VAL A 445 -21.58 -17.62 3.12
C VAL A 445 -20.54 -18.54 3.75
N TYR A 446 -21.01 -19.64 4.32
CA TYR A 446 -20.17 -20.63 4.97
C TYR A 446 -20.17 -21.92 4.16
N THR A 447 -19.01 -22.34 3.69
CA THR A 447 -18.84 -23.58 2.92
C THR A 447 -18.47 -24.72 3.85
N TYR A 448 -19.10 -25.88 3.67
CA TYR A 448 -18.78 -27.08 4.43
C TYR A 448 -18.14 -28.13 3.51
N ASP A 449 -16.81 -28.13 3.47
CA ASP A 449 -16.02 -29.00 2.60
C ASP A 449 -16.26 -30.50 2.87
N LEU A 450 -16.59 -30.85 4.12
CA LEU A 450 -16.92 -32.22 4.53
C LEU A 450 -18.24 -32.73 3.94
N PHE A 451 -19.09 -31.84 3.44
CA PHE A 451 -20.43 -32.15 2.94
C PHE A 451 -20.57 -31.70 1.47
N GLU A 452 -19.65 -32.14 0.61
CA GLU A 452 -19.66 -31.88 -0.84
C GLU A 452 -19.61 -30.39 -1.22
N GLY A 453 -19.09 -29.55 -0.33
CA GLY A 453 -19.01 -28.11 -0.56
C GLY A 453 -20.35 -27.37 -0.45
N ARG A 454 -21.35 -27.98 0.21
CA ARG A 454 -22.63 -27.31 0.50
C ARG A 454 -22.41 -25.98 1.25
N THR A 455 -23.28 -25.01 0.96
CA THR A 455 -23.16 -23.66 1.50
C THR A 455 -24.28 -23.35 2.47
N LEU A 456 -23.99 -22.55 3.49
CA LEU A 456 -24.97 -21.93 4.38
C LEU A 456 -24.86 -20.42 4.25
N HIS A 457 -25.94 -19.81 3.79
CA HIS A 457 -26.10 -18.36 3.68
C HIS A 457 -26.80 -17.85 4.93
N VAL A 458 -26.17 -16.91 5.62
CA VAL A 458 -26.67 -16.35 6.88
C VAL A 458 -26.81 -14.84 6.74
N SER A 459 -27.94 -14.29 7.16
CA SER A 459 -28.24 -12.85 7.15
C SER A 459 -28.91 -12.43 8.44
N LEU A 460 -28.49 -11.30 9.02
CA LEU A 460 -29.05 -10.74 10.25
C LEU A 460 -29.91 -9.51 9.94
N PHE A 461 -31.15 -9.53 10.39
CA PHE A 461 -32.08 -8.40 10.33
C PHE A 461 -32.40 -7.91 11.74
N GLN A 462 -32.37 -6.59 11.92
CA GLN A 462 -32.84 -5.91 13.12
C GLN A 462 -34.06 -5.04 12.78
N ASN A 463 -34.82 -4.65 13.81
CA ASN A 463 -36.03 -3.82 13.66
C ASN A 463 -37.07 -4.41 12.70
N VAL A 464 -37.23 -5.74 12.71
CA VAL A 464 -38.18 -6.45 11.84
C VAL A 464 -39.62 -6.09 12.23
N LYS A 465 -40.41 -5.62 11.27
CA LYS A 465 -41.82 -5.20 11.49
C LYS A 465 -42.84 -6.22 11.03
N ASN A 466 -42.48 -7.07 10.07
CA ASN A 466 -43.37 -8.05 9.45
C ASN A 466 -43.26 -9.47 10.02
N ALA A 467 -42.72 -9.63 11.23
CA ALA A 467 -42.64 -10.92 11.91
C ALA A 467 -43.94 -11.76 11.93
N PRO A 468 -45.15 -11.19 12.18
CA PRO A 468 -46.38 -11.98 12.16
C PRO A 468 -46.78 -12.44 10.75
N ASP A 469 -46.40 -11.71 9.70
CA ASP A 469 -46.64 -12.12 8.30
C ASP A 469 -45.70 -13.26 7.91
N LEU A 470 -44.41 -13.12 8.23
CA LEU A 470 -43.40 -14.16 8.01
C LEU A 470 -43.77 -15.47 8.69
N LEU A 471 -44.30 -15.43 9.93
CA LEU A 471 -44.76 -16.62 10.64
C LEU A 471 -45.94 -17.30 9.94
N LYS A 472 -46.90 -16.54 9.41
CA LYS A 472 -48.04 -17.10 8.65
C LYS A 472 -47.57 -17.79 7.38
N ARG A 473 -46.68 -17.15 6.62
CA ARG A 473 -46.10 -17.71 5.39
C ARG A 473 -45.24 -18.95 5.66
N LEU A 474 -44.50 -18.98 6.77
CA LEU A 474 -43.74 -20.15 7.21
C LEU A 474 -44.68 -21.33 7.52
N LEU A 475 -45.79 -21.09 8.21
CA LEU A 475 -46.79 -22.12 8.52
C LEU A 475 -47.54 -22.60 7.26
N ALA A 476 -47.72 -21.72 6.28
CA ALA A 476 -48.27 -22.04 4.96
C ALA A 476 -47.25 -22.78 4.04
N GLN A 477 -46.01 -23.00 4.49
CA GLN A 477 -44.92 -23.60 3.71
C GLN A 477 -44.54 -22.81 2.44
N GLU A 478 -44.77 -21.50 2.44
CA GLU A 478 -44.38 -20.61 1.33
C GLU A 478 -42.90 -20.18 1.41
N ILE A 479 -42.22 -20.48 2.52
CA ILE A 479 -40.85 -20.06 2.81
C ILE A 479 -39.92 -21.27 2.86
N ASP A 480 -38.87 -21.25 2.04
CA ASP A 480 -37.83 -22.28 1.96
C ASP A 480 -36.49 -21.83 2.61
N PHE A 481 -36.58 -21.18 3.78
CA PHE A 481 -35.42 -20.80 4.59
C PHE A 481 -35.74 -20.83 6.09
N ALA A 482 -34.70 -20.98 6.91
CA ALA A 482 -34.82 -21.05 8.36
C ALA A 482 -34.88 -19.65 8.97
N LEU A 483 -35.95 -19.40 9.72
CA LEU A 483 -36.16 -18.17 10.49
C LEU A 483 -35.84 -18.43 11.96
N ILE A 484 -34.71 -17.90 12.44
CA ILE A 484 -34.19 -18.09 13.79
C ILE A 484 -34.24 -16.76 14.55
N ASN A 485 -34.69 -16.79 15.81
CA ASN A 485 -34.62 -15.61 16.66
C ASN A 485 -33.16 -15.33 17.07
N ALA A 486 -32.62 -14.20 16.64
CA ALA A 486 -31.22 -13.82 16.89
C ALA A 486 -30.94 -13.66 18.40
N ASP A 487 -31.93 -13.28 19.21
CA ASP A 487 -31.79 -13.14 20.67
C ASP A 487 -31.47 -14.47 21.37
N LYS A 488 -31.73 -15.59 20.71
CA LYS A 488 -31.48 -16.94 21.24
C LYS A 488 -30.15 -17.52 20.74
N VAL A 489 -29.37 -16.75 19.98
CA VAL A 489 -28.09 -17.15 19.40
C VAL A 489 -26.98 -16.29 20.01
N GLY A 490 -26.24 -16.82 20.98
CA GLY A 490 -25.16 -16.07 21.64
C GLY A 490 -23.84 -15.99 20.85
N SER A 491 -23.69 -16.78 19.79
CA SER A 491 -22.52 -16.83 18.92
C SER A 491 -22.88 -17.60 17.63
N LEU A 492 -22.19 -17.32 16.53
CA LEU A 492 -22.31 -18.06 15.27
C LEU A 492 -21.74 -19.50 15.37
N PHE A 493 -20.82 -19.77 16.29
CA PHE A 493 -20.21 -21.11 16.39
C PHE A 493 -21.23 -22.23 16.69
N PRO A 494 -22.15 -22.11 17.67
CA PRO A 494 -23.26 -23.04 17.82
C PRO A 494 -24.13 -23.24 16.58
N LEU A 495 -24.32 -22.19 15.77
CA LEU A 495 -25.07 -22.26 14.51
C LEU A 495 -24.35 -23.14 13.49
N HIS A 496 -23.03 -23.00 13.34
CA HIS A 496 -22.23 -23.85 12.46
C HIS A 496 -22.23 -25.32 12.88
N VAL A 497 -22.16 -25.58 14.18
CA VAL A 497 -22.25 -26.95 14.71
C VAL A 497 -23.64 -27.54 14.43
N ALA A 498 -24.70 -26.77 14.65
CA ALA A 498 -26.06 -27.20 14.32
C ALA A 498 -26.24 -27.46 12.81
N ALA A 499 -25.70 -26.60 11.96
CA ALA A 499 -25.73 -26.76 10.51
C ALA A 499 -24.97 -27.99 10.03
N SER A 500 -23.75 -28.21 10.53
CA SER A 500 -22.94 -29.40 10.23
C SER A 500 -23.68 -30.68 10.60
N ARG A 501 -24.36 -30.68 11.76
CA ARG A 501 -25.19 -31.81 12.20
C ARG A 501 -26.41 -32.01 11.31
N THR A 502 -27.08 -30.93 10.89
CA THR A 502 -28.22 -31.01 9.97
C THR A 502 -27.80 -31.59 8.62
N LEU A 503 -26.64 -31.17 8.09
CA LEU A 503 -26.09 -31.73 6.85
C LEU A 503 -25.73 -33.21 7.01
N LEU A 504 -25.15 -33.60 8.15
CA LEU A 504 -24.89 -35.01 8.46
C LEU A 504 -26.19 -35.82 8.49
N CYS A 505 -27.22 -35.36 9.21
CA CYS A 505 -28.53 -36.02 9.27
C CYS A 505 -29.19 -36.13 7.88
N SER A 506 -28.97 -35.15 7.01
CA SER A 506 -29.44 -35.16 5.63
C SER A 506 -28.74 -36.23 4.80
N GLN A 507 -27.42 -36.38 4.92
CA GLN A 507 -26.66 -37.41 4.19
C GLN A 507 -27.00 -38.82 4.69
N THR A 508 -27.24 -38.99 5.98
CA THR A 508 -27.60 -40.28 6.58
C THR A 508 -29.10 -40.60 6.49
N ASN A 509 -29.90 -39.75 5.83
CA ASN A 509 -31.37 -39.86 5.73
C ASN A 509 -32.06 -40.09 7.09
N SER A 510 -31.53 -39.49 8.15
CA SER A 510 -32.02 -39.64 9.53
C SER A 510 -32.58 -38.32 10.08
N LEU A 511 -33.18 -37.51 9.20
CA LEU A 511 -33.81 -36.24 9.57
C LEU A 511 -34.98 -36.48 10.54
N THR A 512 -35.09 -35.64 11.56
CA THR A 512 -36.18 -35.70 12.55
C THR A 512 -37.35 -34.78 12.18
N THR A 513 -37.08 -33.74 11.41
CA THR A 513 -38.08 -32.81 10.88
C THR A 513 -38.27 -33.00 9.37
N ASN A 514 -39.29 -32.33 8.81
CA ASN A 514 -39.66 -32.47 7.40
C ASN A 514 -38.71 -31.74 6.43
N THR A 515 -37.95 -30.74 6.89
CA THR A 515 -37.11 -29.90 6.02
C THR A 515 -35.73 -29.65 6.64
N LEU A 516 -34.71 -29.44 5.80
CA LEU A 516 -33.35 -29.08 6.25
C LEU A 516 -33.35 -27.82 7.13
N HIS A 517 -34.16 -26.83 6.76
CA HIS A 517 -34.27 -25.57 7.48
C HIS A 517 -34.90 -25.74 8.87
N SER A 518 -35.96 -26.57 9.00
CA SER A 518 -36.55 -26.87 10.31
C SER A 518 -35.64 -27.73 11.18
N GLU A 519 -34.85 -28.61 10.56
CA GLU A 519 -33.86 -29.46 11.25
C GLU A 519 -32.72 -28.61 11.82
N LEU A 520 -32.29 -27.54 11.11
CA LEU A 520 -31.33 -26.55 11.63
C LEU A 520 -31.82 -25.89 12.93
N VAL A 521 -33.06 -25.39 12.94
CA VAL A 521 -33.66 -24.78 14.13
C VAL A 521 -33.80 -25.80 15.26
N PHE A 522 -34.18 -27.04 14.93
CA PHE A 522 -34.24 -28.14 15.89
C PHE A 522 -32.87 -28.46 16.48
N ASN A 523 -31.83 -28.60 15.66
CA ASN A 523 -30.48 -28.95 16.11
C ASN A 523 -29.79 -27.84 16.91
N LEU A 524 -30.18 -26.59 16.68
CA LEU A 524 -29.73 -25.46 17.51
C LEU A 524 -30.30 -25.54 18.95
N SER A 525 -31.50 -26.10 19.11
CA SER A 525 -32.11 -26.30 20.43
C SER A 525 -31.51 -27.49 21.17
N GLY A 526 -31.23 -27.31 22.46
CA GLY A 526 -30.88 -28.40 23.38
C GLY A 526 -32.06 -29.32 23.75
N SER A 527 -33.28 -29.02 23.31
CA SER A 527 -34.48 -29.82 23.60
C SER A 527 -34.64 -30.99 22.62
N ARG A 528 -35.23 -32.10 23.08
CA ARG A 528 -35.57 -33.26 22.23
C ARG A 528 -36.94 -33.12 21.56
N ASN A 529 -37.76 -32.19 22.03
CA ASN A 529 -39.10 -31.98 21.49
C ASN A 529 -39.01 -31.02 20.30
N VAL A 530 -39.42 -31.48 19.12
CA VAL A 530 -39.38 -30.70 17.86
C VAL A 530 -40.24 -29.44 17.99
N THR A 531 -41.48 -29.56 18.42
CA THR A 531 -42.42 -28.44 18.55
C THR A 531 -41.90 -27.38 19.53
N ASP A 532 -41.36 -27.82 20.67
CA ASP A 532 -40.78 -26.92 21.67
C ASP A 532 -39.51 -26.22 21.17
N SER A 533 -38.71 -26.91 20.35
CA SER A 533 -37.50 -26.35 19.73
C SER A 533 -37.85 -25.24 18.74
N LEU A 534 -38.80 -25.54 17.83
CA LEU A 534 -39.26 -24.58 16.82
C LEU A 534 -39.95 -23.37 17.45
N ARG A 535 -40.77 -23.57 18.48
CA ARG A 535 -41.46 -22.47 19.17
C ARG A 535 -40.49 -21.52 19.89
N ARG A 536 -39.36 -22.02 20.40
CA ARG A 536 -38.43 -21.24 21.23
C ARG A 536 -37.31 -20.57 20.44
N PHE A 537 -36.76 -21.25 19.44
CA PHE A 537 -35.66 -20.73 18.60
C PHE A 537 -36.13 -20.19 17.26
N GLY A 538 -37.34 -20.56 16.82
CA GLY A 538 -37.95 -19.98 15.63
C GLY A 538 -38.49 -18.58 15.86
N ILE A 539 -39.07 -18.02 14.81
CA ILE A 539 -39.72 -16.71 14.83
C ILE A 539 -41.00 -16.71 15.69
N ALA A 540 -41.16 -15.66 16.48
CA ALA A 540 -42.38 -15.36 17.24
C ALA A 540 -42.99 -14.02 16.77
N GLN A 541 -44.24 -13.74 17.14
CA GLN A 541 -44.97 -12.54 16.68
C GLN A 541 -44.31 -11.22 17.15
N ASP A 542 -43.54 -11.27 18.24
CA ASP A 542 -42.85 -10.17 18.90
C ASP A 542 -41.35 -10.09 18.54
N THR A 543 -40.88 -10.89 17.58
CA THR A 543 -39.45 -10.95 17.23
C THR A 543 -39.01 -9.72 16.46
N THR A 544 -38.08 -8.94 17.04
CA THR A 544 -37.51 -7.73 16.43
C THR A 544 -36.16 -7.97 15.76
N SER A 545 -35.42 -8.99 16.21
CA SER A 545 -34.11 -9.39 15.67
C SER A 545 -34.18 -10.80 15.12
N LEU A 546 -33.92 -10.95 13.82
CA LEU A 546 -34.15 -12.17 13.07
C LEU A 546 -32.89 -12.59 12.33
N LEU A 547 -32.52 -13.85 12.48
CA LEU A 547 -31.45 -14.49 11.73
C LEU A 547 -32.08 -15.39 10.66
N VAL A 548 -31.79 -15.11 9.40
CA VAL A 548 -32.30 -15.86 8.25
C VAL A 548 -31.18 -16.74 7.72
N CYS A 549 -31.43 -18.05 7.65
CA CYS A 549 -30.44 -19.04 7.24
C CYS A 549 -30.97 -19.92 6.11
N ALA A 550 -30.24 -20.03 5.01
CA ALA A 550 -30.59 -20.88 3.88
C ALA A 550 -29.40 -21.74 3.43
N PHE A 551 -29.63 -23.04 3.25
CA PHE A 551 -28.68 -23.95 2.62
C PHE A 551 -28.74 -23.81 1.10
N ASP A 552 -27.58 -23.86 0.45
CA ASP A 552 -27.42 -23.93 -1.01
C ASP A 552 -28.26 -22.87 -1.76
N ALA A 553 -28.24 -21.63 -1.27
CA ALA A 553 -29.06 -20.54 -1.78
C ALA A 553 -28.45 -19.90 -3.03
N ASN A 554 -29.21 -19.91 -4.14
CA ASN A 554 -28.85 -19.18 -5.36
C ASN A 554 -29.09 -17.66 -5.17
N ALA A 555 -28.48 -16.84 -6.04
CA ALA A 555 -28.65 -15.38 -6.03
C ALA A 555 -30.13 -14.93 -6.00
N ALA A 556 -31.01 -15.65 -6.70
CA ALA A 556 -32.46 -15.38 -6.67
C ALA A 556 -33.10 -15.64 -5.29
N LYS A 557 -32.72 -16.73 -4.62
CA LYS A 557 -33.21 -17.05 -3.25
C LYS A 557 -32.69 -16.04 -2.23
N ILE A 558 -31.46 -15.55 -2.40
CA ILE A 558 -30.88 -14.52 -1.54
C ILE A 558 -31.64 -13.19 -1.70
N ALA A 559 -31.97 -12.80 -2.94
CA ALA A 559 -32.78 -11.61 -3.21
C ALA A 559 -34.21 -11.76 -2.65
N GLU A 560 -34.81 -12.95 -2.76
CA GLU A 560 -36.11 -13.28 -2.18
C GLU A 560 -36.08 -13.12 -0.65
N MET A 561 -35.08 -13.70 0.03
CA MET A 561 -34.87 -13.57 1.48
C MET A 561 -34.80 -12.10 1.92
N GLN A 562 -34.08 -11.26 1.18
CA GLN A 562 -33.94 -9.84 1.49
C GLN A 562 -35.23 -9.05 1.22
N SER A 563 -35.96 -9.38 0.15
CA SER A 563 -37.21 -8.71 -0.20
C SER A 563 -38.36 -9.05 0.75
N LEU A 564 -38.35 -10.26 1.31
CA LEU A 564 -39.44 -10.75 2.15
C LEU A 564 -39.39 -10.19 3.57
N VAL A 565 -38.23 -9.81 4.07
CA VAL A 565 -38.05 -9.31 5.45
C VAL A 565 -38.07 -7.78 5.47
N ASP A 566 -39.09 -7.20 6.11
CA ASP A 566 -39.17 -5.76 6.35
C ASP A 566 -38.39 -5.42 7.63
N GLY A 567 -37.07 -5.24 7.47
CA GLY A 567 -36.15 -4.93 8.55
C GLY A 567 -34.83 -4.35 8.04
N THR A 568 -34.03 -3.78 8.94
CA THR A 568 -32.70 -3.28 8.62
C THR A 568 -31.71 -4.43 8.61
N LEU A 569 -31.00 -4.62 7.51
CA LEU A 569 -29.96 -5.62 7.34
C LEU A 569 -28.67 -5.14 8.00
N VAL A 570 -28.09 -5.99 8.87
CA VAL A 570 -26.99 -5.62 9.75
C VAL A 570 -25.90 -6.70 9.70
N ASP A 571 -24.66 -6.29 9.91
CA ASP A 571 -23.50 -7.19 9.94
C ASP A 571 -23.60 -8.23 11.08
N LEU A 572 -23.21 -9.47 10.77
CA LEU A 572 -23.20 -10.61 11.68
C LEU A 572 -22.10 -10.50 12.75
N ASN A 573 -21.11 -9.63 12.57
CA ASN A 573 -20.10 -9.32 13.60
C ASN A 573 -20.70 -8.74 14.90
N ILE A 574 -21.92 -8.16 14.83
CA ILE A 574 -22.67 -7.72 16.02
C ILE A 574 -23.06 -8.92 16.91
N ILE A 575 -23.15 -10.12 16.32
CA ILE A 575 -23.42 -11.33 17.08
C ILE A 575 -22.20 -11.74 17.92
N GLU A 576 -21.00 -11.63 17.34
CA GLU A 576 -19.75 -12.02 18.02
C GLU A 576 -19.32 -11.04 19.11
N SER A 577 -19.56 -9.75 18.91
CA SER A 577 -19.32 -8.70 19.92
C SER A 577 -20.30 -8.76 21.11
N LYS A 578 -21.38 -9.55 21.00
CA LYS A 578 -22.49 -9.68 21.99
C LYS A 578 -23.30 -8.40 22.20
N ASP A 579 -23.11 -7.38 21.37
CA ASP A 579 -23.77 -6.08 21.50
C ASP A 579 -25.30 -6.15 21.30
N HIS A 580 -25.79 -7.20 20.63
CA HIS A 580 -27.23 -7.45 20.42
C HIS A 580 -27.95 -8.12 21.60
N LEU A 581 -27.23 -8.69 22.59
CA LEU A 581 -27.84 -9.39 23.73
C LEU A 581 -27.94 -8.48 24.96
N SER A 582 -29.17 -8.15 25.35
CA SER A 582 -29.41 -7.55 26.67
C SER A 582 -29.06 -8.54 27.80
N PRO A 583 -28.62 -8.07 28.97
CA PRO A 583 -28.25 -8.96 30.09
C PRO A 583 -29.38 -9.89 30.54
N GLU A 584 -30.64 -9.46 30.39
CA GLU A 584 -31.83 -10.28 30.66
C GLU A 584 -31.99 -11.44 29.66
N LYS A 585 -31.77 -11.18 28.37
CA LYS A 585 -31.84 -12.21 27.32
C LYS A 585 -30.73 -13.25 27.50
N LEU A 586 -29.55 -12.82 27.94
CA LEU A 586 -28.44 -13.72 28.27
C LEU A 586 -28.77 -14.64 29.47
N GLN A 587 -29.47 -14.14 30.49
CA GLN A 587 -29.98 -14.99 31.58
C GLN A 587 -31.02 -15.99 31.11
N GLN A 588 -31.94 -15.59 30.21
CA GLN A 588 -32.91 -16.51 29.61
C GLN A 588 -32.22 -17.62 28.80
N LEU A 589 -31.15 -17.29 28.07
CA LEU A 589 -30.36 -18.24 27.30
C LEU A 589 -29.67 -19.27 28.22
N LYS A 590 -29.02 -18.80 29.30
CA LYS A 590 -28.43 -19.68 30.32
C LYS A 590 -29.46 -20.64 30.93
N LYS A 591 -30.64 -20.11 31.30
CA LYS A 591 -31.74 -20.91 31.85
C LYS A 591 -32.22 -21.98 30.86
N HIS A 592 -32.28 -21.64 29.57
CA HIS A 592 -32.73 -22.57 28.54
C HIS A 592 -31.77 -23.75 28.37
N TYR A 593 -30.46 -23.50 28.28
CA TYR A 593 -29.44 -24.54 28.15
C TYR A 593 -29.05 -25.18 29.49
N LYS A 594 -29.69 -24.78 30.60
CA LYS A 594 -29.40 -25.23 31.96
C LYS A 594 -27.91 -25.08 32.32
N ILE A 595 -27.31 -23.96 31.92
CA ILE A 595 -25.89 -23.67 32.15
C ILE A 595 -25.76 -23.03 33.53
N SER A 596 -24.88 -23.57 34.37
CA SER A 596 -24.60 -23.01 35.69
C SER A 596 -23.52 -21.92 35.63
N ASP A 597 -23.54 -20.97 36.56
CA ASP A 597 -22.51 -19.93 36.61
C ASP A 597 -21.12 -20.48 36.98
N ILE A 598 -21.07 -21.67 37.62
CA ILE A 598 -19.83 -22.40 37.89
C ILE A 598 -19.22 -22.90 36.58
N GLU A 599 -20.03 -23.45 35.66
CA GLU A 599 -19.56 -23.90 34.34
C GLU A 599 -18.96 -22.76 33.51
N LEU A 600 -19.52 -21.54 33.62
CA LEU A 600 -19.04 -20.36 32.90
C LEU A 600 -17.72 -19.80 33.46
N SER A 601 -17.30 -20.22 34.66
CA SER A 601 -15.97 -19.88 35.19
C SER A 601 -14.85 -20.71 34.55
N ILE A 602 -15.21 -21.86 33.95
CA ILE A 602 -14.27 -22.83 33.39
C ILE A 602 -14.31 -22.80 31.86
N THR A 603 -15.51 -22.65 31.27
CA THR A 603 -15.76 -22.84 29.84
C THR A 603 -16.52 -21.66 29.25
N SER A 604 -16.32 -21.40 27.95
CA SER A 604 -17.06 -20.35 27.24
C SER A 604 -18.54 -20.70 27.10
N LEU A 605 -19.40 -19.68 27.02
CA LEU A 605 -20.85 -19.87 26.82
C LEU A 605 -21.16 -20.66 25.53
N SER A 606 -20.41 -20.39 24.45
CA SER A 606 -20.54 -21.09 23.17
C SER A 606 -20.20 -22.57 23.28
N ASP A 607 -19.12 -22.93 23.98
CA ASP A 607 -18.71 -24.33 24.14
C ASP A 607 -19.69 -25.11 25.02
N ALA A 608 -20.22 -24.47 26.07
CA ALA A 608 -21.26 -25.07 26.90
C ALA A 608 -22.53 -25.36 26.10
N ILE A 609 -22.97 -24.42 25.24
CA ILE A 609 -24.10 -24.61 24.34
C ILE A 609 -23.83 -25.75 23.35
N VAL A 610 -22.66 -25.77 22.72
CA VAL A 610 -22.25 -26.83 21.77
C VAL A 610 -22.24 -28.20 22.44
N SER A 611 -21.76 -28.30 23.68
CA SER A 611 -21.80 -29.55 24.45
C SER A 611 -23.24 -30.03 24.70
N ARG A 612 -24.18 -29.11 25.00
CA ARG A 612 -25.61 -29.46 25.14
C ARG A 612 -26.24 -29.87 23.81
N ILE A 613 -25.87 -29.22 22.71
CA ILE A 613 -26.30 -29.62 21.36
C ILE A 613 -25.77 -31.02 21.03
N ALA A 614 -24.48 -31.29 21.28
CA ALA A 614 -23.85 -32.59 20.99
C ALA A 614 -24.45 -33.73 21.82
N THR A 615 -24.66 -33.52 23.13
CA THR A 615 -25.20 -34.54 24.05
C THR A 615 -26.66 -34.91 23.79
N LYS A 616 -27.38 -34.12 22.99
CA LYS A 616 -28.78 -34.38 22.59
C LYS A 616 -28.99 -35.80 22.04
N SER A 617 -28.03 -36.34 21.27
CA SER A 617 -28.09 -37.66 20.62
C SER A 617 -27.53 -38.82 21.44
N VAL A 618 -26.72 -38.57 22.48
CA VAL A 618 -25.92 -39.61 23.15
C VAL A 618 -26.73 -40.47 24.13
N ASN A 619 -27.78 -39.94 24.75
CA ASN A 619 -28.62 -40.70 25.69
C ASN A 619 -29.84 -41.32 24.98
N LYS A 620 -29.63 -42.15 23.96
CA LYS A 620 -30.66 -43.01 23.39
C LYS A 620 -30.54 -44.41 23.97
#